data_AF-A0A9D9MC43-F1
#
_entry.id   AF-A0A9D9MC43-F1
#
_cell.length_a   1.000
_cell.length_b   1.000
_cell.length_c   1.000
_cell.angle_alpha   90.00
_cell.angle_beta   90.00
_cell.angle_gamma   90.00
#
_symmetry.space_group_name_H-M   'P 1'
#
loop_
_entity.id
_entity.type
_entity.pdbx_description
1 polymer ?
#
loop_
_entity_poly.entity_id
_entity_poly.type
_entity_poly.pdbx_seq_one_letter_code
_entity_poly.pdbx_strand_id
1 'polypeptide(L)'
;MFLAATKEQRERWCPDLASGKKLWAFALTEAEAGSDATALKTTAIKDGDFYVVNGGKHFISTGKEADFYTVAVNTNPSRGPRGSSLLVIEKGTPGFTFGKKEKKMGIRSNPTYELIFENVRVPKENLLGSEGRGLLYLQETLDYSRPGVAAQAVGIAQGALDTTIPYLRTRQQFGQPLITFQALGHKVAELSAKVEAGRALVYTLTHRMDEELLPAVKHALANGTTVHDELKKLKGQRWTKYSAQAKLFCSNVAMEVADECVTLCGGIAYMRDFPLEKYMRDAKVTQIYEGTVHIQKNEILTALIKEYATAASPVASAPAPKAATLEELLREYHHKHTSSAQTVKSNADLSQAEVIVAGGRGVSKKEGFELLQKLADYLGGQVAATQPVVNNGWLDVSRQIGVTGKTVKPKLYIACGISGQTHHTAGISGSPIVVAINKDPNAPIMKMATYAVEGDLYDVIPKLLEKLH
;
A
#
# COMPACT_ATOMS: atom_id res chain seq x y z
N MET A 1 -9.90 17.07 -14.69
CA MET A 1 -11.21 17.60 -15.16
C MET A 1 -12.37 16.71 -14.71
N PHE A 2 -12.44 15.44 -15.13
CA PHE A 2 -13.53 14.51 -14.78
C PHE A 2 -13.88 14.45 -13.27
N LEU A 3 -12.88 14.35 -12.39
CA LEU A 3 -13.13 14.21 -10.95
C LEU A 3 -13.49 15.51 -10.22
N ALA A 4 -12.85 16.62 -10.60
CA ALA A 4 -12.77 17.83 -9.77
C ALA A 4 -13.38 19.09 -10.40
N ALA A 5 -13.89 19.01 -11.64
CA ALA A 5 -14.54 20.16 -12.28
C ALA A 5 -15.87 20.48 -11.61
N THR A 6 -16.14 21.76 -11.36
CA THR A 6 -17.46 22.25 -10.92
C THR A 6 -18.51 22.09 -12.02
N LYS A 7 -19.78 22.35 -11.71
CA LYS A 7 -20.86 22.32 -12.70
C LYS A 7 -20.58 23.29 -13.86
N GLU A 8 -20.20 24.53 -13.56
CA GLU A 8 -19.93 25.58 -14.54
C GLU A 8 -18.74 25.23 -15.42
N GLN A 9 -17.68 24.68 -14.82
CA GLN A 9 -16.51 24.20 -15.55
C GLN A 9 -16.84 23.01 -16.48
N ARG A 10 -17.71 22.09 -16.03
CA ARG A 10 -18.17 20.99 -16.86
C ARG A 10 -19.00 21.50 -18.04
N GLU A 11 -19.93 22.41 -17.81
CA GLU A 11 -20.74 23.03 -18.87
C GLU A 11 -19.87 23.77 -19.89
N ARG A 12 -18.78 24.41 -19.42
CA ARG A 12 -17.84 25.14 -20.27
C ARG A 12 -16.98 24.23 -21.16
N TRP A 13 -16.43 23.13 -20.63
CA TRP A 13 -15.41 22.35 -21.35
C TRP A 13 -15.88 20.96 -21.81
N CYS A 14 -16.70 20.27 -21.02
CA CYS A 14 -17.02 18.86 -21.26
C CYS A 14 -17.81 18.60 -22.56
N PRO A 15 -18.76 19.44 -23.02
CA PRO A 15 -19.48 19.20 -24.27
C PRO A 15 -18.56 19.14 -25.50
N ASP A 16 -17.63 20.10 -25.62
CA ASP A 16 -16.66 20.14 -26.72
C ASP A 16 -15.69 18.94 -26.65
N LEU A 17 -15.32 18.50 -25.45
CA LEU A 17 -14.47 17.31 -25.25
C LEU A 17 -15.20 16.00 -25.56
N ALA A 18 -16.45 15.86 -25.10
CA ALA A 18 -17.25 14.65 -25.29
C ALA A 18 -17.65 14.45 -26.76
N SER A 19 -17.87 15.54 -27.50
CA SER A 19 -18.13 15.50 -28.95
C SER A 19 -16.86 15.29 -29.78
N GLY A 20 -15.67 15.43 -29.20
CA GLY A 20 -14.39 15.37 -29.92
C GLY A 20 -14.08 16.62 -30.75
N LYS A 21 -14.89 17.69 -30.65
CA LYS A 21 -14.65 18.97 -31.33
C LYS A 21 -13.38 19.65 -30.84
N LYS A 22 -13.08 19.50 -29.55
CA LYS A 22 -11.82 19.95 -28.94
C LYS A 22 -11.11 18.78 -28.32
N LEU A 23 -9.78 18.86 -28.29
CA LEU A 23 -8.91 17.85 -27.72
C LEU A 23 -8.34 18.29 -26.38
N TRP A 24 -7.98 17.30 -25.57
CA TRP A 24 -7.47 17.51 -24.23
C TRP A 24 -6.07 16.91 -24.05
N ALA A 25 -5.28 17.54 -23.18
CA ALA A 25 -4.02 17.01 -22.68
C ALA A 25 -3.88 17.14 -21.17
N PHE A 26 -3.16 16.20 -20.59
CA PHE A 26 -2.81 16.17 -19.17
C PHE A 26 -1.33 16.49 -18.99
N ALA A 27 -1.01 17.51 -18.21
CA ALA A 27 0.33 18.04 -18.08
C ALA A 27 0.84 18.00 -16.65
N LEU A 28 1.46 16.88 -16.30
CA LEU A 28 2.05 16.62 -14.98
C LEU A 28 3.57 16.71 -15.01
N THR A 29 4.20 15.85 -15.81
CA THR A 29 5.64 15.59 -15.84
C THR A 29 6.47 16.81 -16.23
N GLU A 30 7.62 16.95 -15.59
CA GLU A 30 8.67 17.94 -15.86
C GLU A 30 10.02 17.24 -16.02
N ALA A 31 11.06 17.94 -16.50
CA ALA A 31 12.42 17.39 -16.65
C ALA A 31 12.92 16.71 -15.38
N GLU A 32 12.76 17.39 -14.25
CA GLU A 32 13.25 16.94 -12.94
C GLU A 32 12.18 16.22 -12.11
N ALA A 33 10.94 16.11 -12.62
CA ALA A 33 9.80 15.55 -11.88
C ALA A 33 8.99 14.58 -12.76
N GLY A 34 9.40 13.31 -12.74
CA GLY A 34 8.73 12.19 -13.40
C GLY A 34 7.97 11.30 -12.41
N SER A 35 8.65 10.26 -11.92
CA SER A 35 8.10 9.33 -10.91
C SER A 35 7.82 10.05 -9.58
N ASP A 36 8.69 10.98 -9.17
CA ASP A 36 8.42 11.88 -8.06
C ASP A 36 7.63 13.10 -8.54
N ALA A 37 6.32 12.93 -8.64
CA ALA A 37 5.41 14.01 -9.00
C ALA A 37 5.33 15.11 -7.92
N THR A 38 5.90 14.89 -6.73
CA THR A 38 5.85 15.85 -5.63
C THR A 38 6.90 16.96 -5.77
N ALA A 39 7.91 16.74 -6.61
CA ALA A 39 9.00 17.66 -6.90
C ALA A 39 8.72 18.67 -8.03
N LEU A 40 7.46 18.81 -8.47
CA LEU A 40 7.09 19.72 -9.56
C LEU A 40 7.48 21.17 -9.24
N LYS A 41 8.01 21.87 -10.24
CA LYS A 41 8.57 23.23 -10.16
C LYS A 41 7.78 24.27 -10.94
N THR A 42 6.92 23.89 -11.88
CA THR A 42 6.04 24.85 -12.56
C THR A 42 5.19 25.57 -11.53
N THR A 43 5.28 26.90 -11.46
CA THR A 43 4.59 27.72 -10.47
C THR A 43 3.34 28.37 -11.04
N ALA A 44 2.40 28.71 -10.16
CA ALA A 44 1.24 29.52 -10.47
C ALA A 44 1.03 30.52 -9.32
N ILE A 45 1.54 31.73 -9.47
CA ILE A 45 1.47 32.76 -8.42
C ILE A 45 0.23 33.61 -8.62
N LYS A 46 -0.56 33.79 -7.56
CA LYS A 46 -1.79 34.58 -7.61
C LYS A 46 -1.48 36.06 -7.81
N ASP A 47 -2.17 36.68 -8.76
CA ASP A 47 -2.13 38.10 -9.11
C ASP A 47 -3.55 38.59 -9.39
N GLY A 48 -4.20 39.13 -8.36
CA GLY A 48 -5.61 39.55 -8.42
C GLY A 48 -6.54 38.38 -8.76
N ASP A 49 -7.26 38.51 -9.88
CA ASP A 49 -8.19 37.51 -10.41
C ASP A 49 -7.52 36.45 -11.32
N PHE A 50 -6.19 36.48 -11.42
CA PHE A 50 -5.42 35.56 -12.25
C PHE A 50 -4.39 34.78 -11.42
N TYR A 51 -3.96 33.65 -11.96
CA TYR A 51 -2.69 33.02 -11.66
C TYR A 51 -1.72 33.32 -12.80
N VAL A 52 -0.49 33.72 -12.46
CA VAL A 52 0.62 33.85 -13.42
C VAL A 52 1.43 32.56 -13.38
N VAL A 53 1.38 31.81 -14.46
CA VAL A 53 2.01 30.49 -14.59
C VAL A 53 3.36 30.60 -15.29
N ASN A 54 4.38 30.00 -14.68
CA ASN A 54 5.74 29.94 -15.22
C ASN A 54 6.33 28.55 -15.05
N GLY A 55 6.97 28.03 -16.11
CA GLY A 55 7.66 26.75 -16.08
C GLY A 55 7.48 25.96 -17.38
N GLY A 56 7.64 24.64 -17.28
CA GLY A 56 7.57 23.77 -18.44
C GLY A 56 7.10 22.38 -18.08
N LYS A 57 6.48 21.71 -19.06
CA LYS A 57 6.01 20.33 -18.95
C LYS A 57 6.62 19.49 -20.06
N HIS A 58 6.84 18.22 -19.77
CA HIS A 58 7.51 17.29 -20.68
C HIS A 58 6.68 16.05 -20.92
N PHE A 59 6.86 15.50 -22.13
CA PHE A 59 6.18 14.29 -22.58
C PHE A 59 4.65 14.39 -22.61
N ILE A 60 4.11 15.56 -22.97
CA ILE A 60 2.67 15.76 -22.98
C ILE A 60 2.07 15.18 -24.25
N SER A 61 1.29 14.10 -24.07
CA SER A 61 0.50 13.45 -25.12
C SER A 61 -0.57 14.39 -25.67
N THR A 62 -0.96 14.20 -26.93
CA THR A 62 -1.76 15.15 -27.73
C THR A 62 -0.99 16.44 -28.06
N GLY A 63 -0.15 16.92 -27.14
CA GLY A 63 0.78 18.02 -27.35
C GLY A 63 0.11 19.25 -27.93
N LYS A 64 0.64 19.79 -29.04
CA LYS A 64 0.07 20.98 -29.70
C LYS A 64 -1.31 20.79 -30.32
N GLU A 65 -1.78 19.55 -30.46
CA GLU A 65 -3.10 19.27 -31.05
C GLU A 65 -4.23 19.42 -30.03
N ALA A 66 -3.92 19.53 -28.73
CA ALA A 66 -4.93 19.78 -27.70
C ALA A 66 -5.36 21.26 -27.65
N ASP A 67 -6.57 21.50 -27.18
CA ASP A 67 -7.14 22.83 -26.96
C ASP A 67 -7.19 23.17 -25.47
N PHE A 68 -7.39 22.17 -24.62
CA PHE A 68 -7.45 22.32 -23.17
C PHE A 68 -6.39 21.46 -22.48
N TYR A 69 -5.69 22.07 -21.51
CA TYR A 69 -4.60 21.43 -20.77
C TYR A 69 -4.91 21.44 -19.29
N THR A 70 -5.07 20.27 -18.67
CA THR A 70 -5.03 20.19 -17.19
C THR A 70 -3.57 20.20 -16.76
N VAL A 71 -3.10 21.30 -16.19
CA VAL A 71 -1.69 21.51 -15.81
C VAL A 71 -1.54 21.42 -14.29
N ALA A 72 -0.65 20.54 -13.84
CA ALA A 72 -0.23 20.50 -12.44
C ALA A 72 0.78 21.62 -12.16
N VAL A 73 0.49 22.45 -11.18
CA VAL A 73 1.29 23.63 -10.84
C VAL A 73 1.49 23.72 -9.33
N ASN A 74 2.51 24.44 -8.89
CA ASN A 74 2.73 24.76 -7.49
C ASN A 74 2.23 26.18 -7.22
N THR A 75 1.11 26.30 -6.50
CA THR A 75 0.56 27.59 -6.08
C THR A 75 1.16 28.07 -4.77
N ASN A 76 1.83 27.19 -4.01
CA ASN A 76 2.52 27.57 -2.78
C ASN A 76 3.77 26.70 -2.53
N PRO A 77 4.93 27.07 -3.11
CA PRO A 77 6.15 26.27 -3.02
C PRO A 77 6.62 25.97 -1.59
N SER A 78 6.37 26.89 -0.66
CA SER A 78 6.76 26.73 0.76
C SER A 78 6.04 25.57 1.47
N ARG A 79 4.91 25.10 0.94
CA ARG A 79 4.15 23.96 1.48
C ARG A 79 4.56 22.62 0.87
N GLY A 80 5.59 22.60 0.02
CA GLY A 80 6.07 21.42 -0.68
C GLY A 80 4.93 20.74 -1.45
N PRO A 81 4.74 19.41 -1.31
CA PRO A 81 3.70 18.67 -2.05
C PRO A 81 2.27 19.15 -1.78
N ARG A 82 2.02 19.79 -0.63
CA ARG A 82 0.72 20.37 -0.25
C ARG A 82 0.47 21.75 -0.86
N GLY A 83 1.42 22.27 -1.64
CA GLY A 83 1.29 23.48 -2.44
C GLY A 83 0.78 23.23 -3.86
N SER A 84 0.68 21.97 -4.29
CA SER A 84 0.30 21.63 -5.65
C SER A 84 -1.19 21.84 -5.91
N SER A 85 -1.52 22.35 -7.09
CA SER A 85 -2.87 22.66 -7.60
C SER A 85 -3.00 22.23 -9.06
N LEU A 86 -4.22 22.25 -9.59
CA LEU A 86 -4.51 21.94 -10.98
C LEU A 86 -5.19 23.14 -11.65
N LEU A 87 -4.66 23.61 -12.78
CA LEU A 87 -5.27 24.66 -13.60
C LEU A 87 -5.66 24.10 -14.95
N VAL A 88 -6.76 24.57 -15.53
CA VAL A 88 -7.02 24.40 -16.97
C VAL A 88 -6.44 25.59 -17.72
N ILE A 89 -5.55 25.33 -18.66
CA ILE A 89 -4.96 26.35 -19.54
C ILE A 89 -5.43 26.06 -20.95
N GLU A 90 -5.92 27.09 -21.65
CA GLU A 90 -6.40 26.96 -23.03
C GLU A 90 -5.29 27.29 -24.03
N LYS A 91 -5.23 26.56 -25.14
CA LYS A 91 -4.32 26.86 -26.24
C LYS A 91 -4.55 28.28 -26.75
N GLY A 92 -3.46 29.00 -27.03
CA GLY A 92 -3.51 30.39 -27.50
C GLY A 92 -3.55 31.43 -26.39
N THR A 93 -3.63 31.02 -25.11
CA THR A 93 -3.40 31.96 -23.99
C THR A 93 -2.00 32.59 -24.15
N PRO A 94 -1.86 33.93 -24.09
CA PRO A 94 -0.55 34.59 -24.24
C PRO A 94 0.51 34.01 -23.29
N GLY A 95 1.70 33.76 -23.83
CA GLY A 95 2.83 33.15 -23.11
C GLY A 95 2.82 31.62 -23.05
N PHE A 96 1.74 30.95 -23.47
CA PHE A 96 1.69 29.50 -23.57
C PHE A 96 2.12 29.03 -24.97
N THR A 97 3.27 28.36 -25.05
CA THR A 97 3.86 27.89 -26.31
C THR A 97 4.26 26.42 -26.24
N PHE A 98 4.72 25.88 -27.38
CA PHE A 98 5.11 24.48 -27.53
C PHE A 98 6.59 24.39 -27.83
N GLY A 99 7.29 23.54 -27.07
CA GLY A 99 8.69 23.24 -27.30
C GLY A 99 8.88 22.07 -28.27
N LYS A 100 9.85 21.20 -27.96
CA LYS A 100 10.25 20.10 -28.83
C LYS A 100 9.13 19.07 -29.04
N LYS A 101 8.98 18.58 -30.28
CA LYS A 101 8.23 17.35 -30.60
C LYS A 101 9.12 16.13 -30.39
N GLU A 102 8.66 15.16 -29.60
CA GLU A 102 9.46 13.97 -29.31
C GLU A 102 9.48 12.93 -30.43
N LYS A 103 10.67 12.33 -30.63
CA LYS A 103 10.89 11.19 -31.53
C LYS A 103 10.91 9.91 -30.70
N LYS A 104 9.79 9.18 -30.70
CA LYS A 104 9.56 8.02 -29.81
C LYS A 104 9.89 6.69 -30.48
N MET A 105 10.23 5.70 -29.65
CA MET A 105 10.34 4.29 -30.04
C MET A 105 9.01 3.77 -30.61
N GLY A 106 7.95 3.77 -29.79
CA GLY A 106 6.58 3.34 -30.12
C GLY A 106 5.58 4.49 -30.14
N ILE A 107 4.30 4.15 -30.36
CA ILE A 107 3.12 5.03 -30.36
C ILE A 107 3.36 6.32 -31.15
N ARG A 108 3.98 6.18 -32.33
CA ARG A 108 4.50 7.30 -33.13
C ARG A 108 3.39 8.20 -33.69
N SER A 109 2.17 7.68 -33.82
CA SER A 109 0.98 8.44 -34.23
C SER A 109 0.51 9.42 -33.17
N ASN A 110 0.79 9.17 -31.87
CA ASN A 110 0.45 10.10 -30.81
C ASN A 110 1.48 11.25 -30.79
N PRO A 111 1.09 12.51 -31.04
CA PRO A 111 1.99 13.65 -30.86
C PRO A 111 2.37 13.80 -29.38
N THR A 112 3.65 14.07 -29.11
CA THR A 112 4.16 14.25 -27.75
C THR A 112 5.09 15.44 -27.75
N TYR A 113 4.83 16.42 -26.90
CA TYR A 113 5.53 17.70 -26.90
C TYR A 113 5.95 18.15 -25.50
N GLU A 114 6.92 19.04 -25.49
CA GLU A 114 7.15 19.94 -24.36
C GLU A 114 6.14 21.09 -24.41
N LEU A 115 5.67 21.52 -23.24
CA LEU A 115 4.86 22.72 -23.07
C LEU A 115 5.68 23.77 -22.32
N ILE A 116 5.58 25.02 -22.73
CA ILE A 116 6.34 26.13 -22.17
C ILE A 116 5.35 27.21 -21.71
N PHE A 117 5.48 27.65 -20.47
CA PHE A 117 4.65 28.67 -19.86
C PHE A 117 5.54 29.84 -19.42
N GLU A 118 5.36 30.99 -20.08
CA GLU A 118 6.08 32.23 -19.77
C GLU A 118 5.07 33.33 -19.43
N ASN A 119 4.92 33.63 -18.15
CA ASN A 119 3.99 34.63 -17.62
C ASN A 119 2.54 34.45 -18.10
N VAL A 120 2.09 33.20 -18.19
CA VAL A 120 0.75 32.87 -18.70
C VAL A 120 -0.28 33.28 -17.65
N ARG A 121 -1.13 34.25 -18.00
CA ARG A 121 -2.21 34.73 -17.12
C ARG A 121 -3.44 33.83 -17.28
N VAL A 122 -3.74 33.06 -16.24
CA VAL A 122 -4.85 32.11 -16.20
C VAL A 122 -5.91 32.59 -15.22
N PRO A 123 -7.18 32.74 -15.60
CA PRO A 123 -8.22 33.19 -14.68
C PRO A 123 -8.36 32.26 -13.46
N LYS A 124 -8.66 32.81 -12.27
CA LYS A 124 -8.77 32.03 -11.04
C LYS A 124 -9.84 30.94 -11.10
N GLU A 125 -10.91 31.16 -11.88
CA GLU A 125 -11.99 30.21 -12.10
C GLU A 125 -11.58 28.99 -12.93
N ASN A 126 -10.38 29.00 -13.53
CA ASN A 126 -9.82 27.83 -14.20
C ASN A 126 -9.14 26.85 -13.23
N LEU A 127 -9.11 27.16 -11.93
CA LEU A 127 -8.66 26.24 -10.88
C LEU A 127 -9.60 25.04 -10.78
N LEU A 128 -9.05 23.83 -10.96
CA LEU A 128 -9.79 22.58 -10.78
C LEU A 128 -9.69 22.12 -9.32
N GLY A 129 -10.85 21.94 -8.70
CA GLY A 129 -10.94 21.64 -7.28
C GLY A 129 -10.39 22.77 -6.41
N SER A 130 -9.83 22.43 -5.25
CA SER A 130 -9.31 23.43 -4.31
C SER A 130 -7.79 23.62 -4.43
N GLU A 131 -7.35 24.85 -4.15
CA GLU A 131 -5.94 25.21 -4.08
C GLU A 131 -5.19 24.34 -3.05
N GLY A 132 -3.99 23.86 -3.39
CA GLY A 132 -3.17 22.99 -2.53
C GLY A 132 -3.67 21.54 -2.42
N ARG A 133 -4.71 21.17 -3.17
CA ARG A 133 -5.25 19.80 -3.24
C ARG A 133 -4.95 19.08 -4.56
N GLY A 134 -4.14 19.68 -5.43
CA GLY A 134 -3.81 19.14 -6.75
C GLY A 134 -3.24 17.72 -6.70
N LEU A 135 -2.28 17.46 -5.81
CA LEU A 135 -1.67 16.12 -5.69
C LEU A 135 -2.71 15.04 -5.32
N LEU A 136 -3.69 15.36 -4.48
CA LEU A 136 -4.77 14.44 -4.13
C LEU A 136 -5.60 14.08 -5.37
N TYR A 137 -6.02 15.08 -6.14
CA TYR A 137 -6.81 14.85 -7.35
C TYR A 137 -6.02 14.10 -8.41
N LEU A 138 -4.71 14.36 -8.52
CA LEU A 138 -3.80 13.63 -9.40
C LEU A 138 -3.74 12.15 -9.02
N GLN A 139 -3.48 11.84 -7.75
CA GLN A 139 -3.40 10.46 -7.27
C GLN A 139 -4.72 9.70 -7.49
N GLU A 140 -5.84 10.32 -7.18
CA GLU A 140 -7.15 9.71 -7.44
C GLU A 140 -7.45 9.55 -8.93
N THR A 141 -7.06 10.52 -9.77
CA THR A 141 -7.16 10.38 -11.23
C THR A 141 -6.38 9.16 -11.72
N LEU A 142 -5.15 8.96 -11.21
CA LEU A 142 -4.30 7.81 -11.56
C LEU A 142 -4.93 6.47 -11.17
N ASP A 143 -5.65 6.43 -10.06
CA ASP A 143 -6.35 5.20 -9.62
C ASP A 143 -7.43 4.77 -10.64
N TYR A 144 -8.08 5.72 -11.30
CA TYR A 144 -9.10 5.46 -12.32
C TYR A 144 -8.54 5.37 -13.76
N SER A 145 -7.38 5.94 -14.05
CA SER A 145 -6.76 5.87 -15.40
C SER A 145 -5.89 4.63 -15.63
N ARG A 146 -5.23 4.10 -14.59
CA ARG A 146 -4.38 2.90 -14.69
C ARG A 146 -5.09 1.66 -15.27
N PRO A 147 -6.38 1.37 -14.98
CA PRO A 147 -7.10 0.30 -15.66
C PRO A 147 -7.21 0.52 -17.17
N GLY A 148 -7.29 1.77 -17.63
CA GLY A 148 -7.25 2.11 -19.05
C GLY A 148 -5.94 1.72 -19.73
N VAL A 149 -4.80 1.90 -19.05
CA VAL A 149 -3.51 1.37 -19.51
C VAL A 149 -3.49 -0.15 -19.53
N ALA A 150 -4.02 -0.79 -18.50
CA ALA A 150 -4.08 -2.24 -18.43
C ALA A 150 -4.91 -2.81 -19.61
N ALA A 151 -6.04 -2.16 -19.94
CA ALA A 151 -6.84 -2.50 -21.11
C ALA A 151 -6.07 -2.31 -22.44
N GLN A 152 -5.34 -1.20 -22.60
CA GLN A 152 -4.46 -0.99 -23.77
C GLN A 152 -3.42 -2.10 -23.89
N ALA A 153 -2.79 -2.48 -22.78
CA ALA A 153 -1.77 -3.52 -22.73
C ALA A 153 -2.35 -4.89 -23.14
N VAL A 154 -3.53 -5.27 -22.60
CA VAL A 154 -4.24 -6.49 -23.01
C VAL A 154 -4.57 -6.47 -24.51
N GLY A 155 -5.03 -5.34 -25.04
CA GLY A 155 -5.31 -5.19 -26.47
C GLY A 155 -4.07 -5.35 -27.36
N ILE A 156 -2.93 -4.79 -26.94
CA ILE A 156 -1.64 -4.97 -27.65
C ILE A 156 -1.22 -6.44 -27.63
N ALA A 157 -1.33 -7.11 -26.48
CA ALA A 157 -0.99 -8.51 -26.34
C ALA A 157 -1.87 -9.40 -27.23
N GLN A 158 -3.17 -9.15 -27.25
CA GLN A 158 -4.12 -9.88 -28.10
C GLN A 158 -3.80 -9.66 -29.59
N GLY A 159 -3.57 -8.41 -30.01
CA GLY A 159 -3.23 -8.10 -31.41
C GLY A 159 -1.92 -8.77 -31.88
N ALA A 160 -0.95 -8.92 -30.98
CA ALA A 160 0.27 -9.68 -31.27
C ALA A 160 -0.02 -11.17 -31.48
N LEU A 161 -0.85 -11.80 -30.64
CA LEU A 161 -1.26 -13.20 -30.83
C LEU A 161 -2.09 -13.41 -32.10
N ASP A 162 -3.03 -12.51 -32.37
CA ASP A 162 -3.91 -12.55 -33.55
C ASP A 162 -3.11 -12.43 -34.86
N THR A 163 -1.95 -11.76 -34.82
CA THR A 163 -1.02 -11.69 -35.95
C THR A 163 -0.16 -12.96 -36.03
N THR A 164 0.32 -13.45 -34.89
CA THR A 164 1.30 -14.54 -34.81
C THR A 164 0.70 -15.89 -35.16
N ILE A 165 -0.48 -16.22 -34.60
CA ILE A 165 -1.09 -17.55 -34.76
C ILE A 165 -1.38 -17.88 -36.23
N PRO A 166 -2.00 -16.99 -37.05
CA PRO A 166 -2.18 -17.24 -38.47
C PRO A 166 -0.87 -17.44 -39.24
N TYR A 167 0.18 -16.69 -38.88
CA TYR A 167 1.50 -16.85 -39.49
C TYR A 167 2.08 -18.23 -39.17
N LEU A 168 2.04 -18.67 -37.90
CA LEU A 168 2.54 -19.99 -37.50
C LEU A 168 1.77 -21.15 -38.16
N ARG A 169 0.47 -20.96 -38.46
CA ARG A 169 -0.35 -21.97 -39.15
C ARG A 169 0.01 -22.16 -40.62
N THR A 170 0.59 -21.15 -41.26
CA THR A 170 0.85 -21.14 -42.71
C THR A 170 2.33 -21.24 -43.04
N ARG A 171 3.20 -20.65 -42.22
CA ARG A 171 4.65 -20.74 -42.39
C ARG A 171 5.13 -22.16 -42.15
N GLN A 172 5.85 -22.72 -43.11
CA GLN A 172 6.43 -24.05 -43.00
C GLN A 172 7.95 -24.01 -42.81
N GLN A 173 8.47 -24.86 -41.93
CA GLN A 173 9.89 -25.22 -41.80
C GLN A 173 10.00 -26.71 -41.49
N PHE A 174 11.10 -27.34 -41.88
CA PHE A 174 11.31 -28.78 -41.73
C PHE A 174 10.11 -29.62 -42.24
N GLY A 175 9.50 -29.20 -43.35
CA GLY A 175 8.41 -29.93 -44.01
C GLY A 175 7.03 -29.83 -43.36
N GLN A 176 6.83 -28.99 -42.34
CA GLN A 176 5.53 -28.84 -41.66
C GLN A 176 5.26 -27.40 -41.19
N PRO A 177 4.00 -27.01 -40.94
CA PRO A 177 3.66 -25.71 -40.37
C PRO A 177 4.33 -25.48 -39.01
N LEU A 178 4.76 -24.24 -38.73
CA LEU A 178 5.43 -23.92 -37.47
C LEU A 178 4.56 -24.24 -36.24
N ILE A 179 3.24 -24.08 -36.34
CA ILE A 179 2.33 -24.34 -35.21
C ILE A 179 2.33 -25.82 -34.76
N THR A 180 2.79 -26.77 -35.59
CA THR A 180 2.81 -28.20 -35.23
C THR A 180 4.02 -28.60 -34.38
N PHE A 181 5.05 -27.74 -34.29
CA PHE A 181 6.16 -27.97 -33.35
C PHE A 181 5.65 -27.74 -31.92
N GLN A 182 5.67 -28.79 -31.10
CA GLN A 182 5.13 -28.78 -29.73
C GLN A 182 5.66 -27.61 -28.89
N ALA A 183 6.96 -27.31 -28.96
CA ALA A 183 7.56 -26.20 -28.22
C ALA A 183 6.93 -24.83 -28.58
N LEU A 184 6.61 -24.58 -29.86
CA LEU A 184 5.94 -23.36 -30.28
C LEU A 184 4.47 -23.35 -29.85
N GLY A 185 3.78 -24.49 -29.95
CA GLY A 185 2.41 -24.65 -29.47
C GLY A 185 2.27 -24.39 -27.97
N HIS A 186 3.17 -24.92 -27.14
CA HIS A 186 3.20 -24.67 -25.69
C HIS A 186 3.41 -23.18 -25.39
N LYS A 187 4.36 -22.53 -26.07
CA LYS A 187 4.59 -21.08 -25.89
C LYS A 187 3.34 -20.27 -26.23
N VAL A 188 2.68 -20.55 -27.35
CA VAL A 188 1.42 -19.87 -27.73
C VAL A 188 0.34 -20.07 -26.67
N ALA A 189 0.20 -21.30 -26.14
CA ALA A 189 -0.78 -21.60 -25.09
C ALA A 189 -0.51 -20.82 -23.79
N GLU A 190 0.75 -20.74 -23.35
CA GLU A 190 1.16 -19.96 -22.17
C GLU A 190 0.85 -18.48 -22.33
N LEU A 191 1.23 -17.90 -23.48
CA LEU A 191 0.99 -16.48 -23.77
C LEU A 191 -0.52 -16.18 -23.81
N SER A 192 -1.30 -17.03 -24.47
CA SER A 192 -2.76 -16.90 -24.53
C SER A 192 -3.40 -16.91 -23.13
N ALA A 193 -2.99 -17.85 -22.27
CA ALA A 193 -3.49 -17.93 -20.90
C ALA A 193 -3.17 -16.65 -20.08
N LYS A 194 -1.98 -16.07 -20.26
CA LYS A 194 -1.61 -14.80 -19.61
C LYS A 194 -2.45 -13.62 -20.08
N VAL A 195 -2.77 -13.56 -21.39
CA VAL A 195 -3.66 -12.53 -21.94
C VAL A 195 -5.07 -12.67 -21.34
N GLU A 196 -5.61 -13.88 -21.25
CA GLU A 196 -6.90 -14.14 -20.59
C GLU A 196 -6.90 -13.76 -19.11
N ALA A 197 -5.84 -14.08 -18.37
CA ALA A 197 -5.71 -13.66 -16.98
C ALA A 197 -5.70 -12.13 -16.83
N GLY A 198 -4.99 -11.43 -17.72
CA GLY A 198 -4.94 -9.96 -17.74
C GLY A 198 -6.30 -9.35 -18.05
N ARG A 199 -7.00 -9.91 -19.04
CA ARG A 199 -8.37 -9.51 -19.39
C ARG A 199 -9.32 -9.69 -18.22
N ALA A 200 -9.36 -10.87 -17.62
CA ALA A 200 -10.23 -11.15 -16.47
C ALA A 200 -9.94 -10.19 -15.31
N LEU A 201 -8.66 -9.88 -15.03
CA LEU A 201 -8.25 -8.92 -14.01
C LEU A 201 -8.79 -7.51 -14.30
N VAL A 202 -8.64 -7.03 -15.53
CA VAL A 202 -9.14 -5.69 -15.94
C VAL A 202 -10.66 -5.62 -15.82
N TYR A 203 -11.38 -6.55 -16.43
CA TYR A 203 -12.85 -6.54 -16.43
C TYR A 203 -13.43 -6.67 -15.01
N THR A 204 -12.85 -7.54 -14.18
CA THR A 204 -13.29 -7.70 -12.79
C THR A 204 -13.07 -6.41 -11.99
N LEU A 205 -11.90 -5.78 -12.16
CA LEU A 205 -11.58 -4.53 -11.47
C LEU A 205 -12.53 -3.40 -11.90
N THR A 206 -12.69 -3.18 -13.19
CA THR A 206 -13.52 -2.07 -13.70
C THR A 206 -14.98 -2.28 -13.36
N HIS A 207 -15.48 -3.52 -13.40
CA HIS A 207 -16.84 -3.83 -12.97
C HIS A 207 -17.09 -3.42 -11.51
N ARG A 208 -16.15 -3.73 -10.61
CA ARG A 208 -16.24 -3.32 -9.20
C ARG A 208 -16.10 -1.80 -9.02
N MET A 209 -15.25 -1.15 -9.81
CA MET A 209 -15.14 0.31 -9.78
C MET A 209 -16.45 0.99 -10.21
N ASP A 210 -17.15 0.42 -11.18
CA ASP A 210 -18.42 0.97 -11.69
C ASP A 210 -19.53 0.99 -10.63
N GLU A 211 -19.52 0.05 -9.67
CA GLU A 211 -20.47 0.01 -8.55
C GLU A 211 -20.43 1.29 -7.70
N GLU A 212 -19.26 1.94 -7.60
CA GLU A 212 -19.08 3.19 -6.86
C GLU A 212 -19.04 4.41 -7.80
N LEU A 213 -18.33 4.30 -8.92
CA LEU A 213 -18.06 5.43 -9.81
C LEU A 213 -19.33 5.90 -10.54
N LEU A 214 -20.16 4.97 -11.04
CA LEU A 214 -21.36 5.36 -11.79
C LEU A 214 -22.38 6.08 -10.90
N PRO A 215 -22.70 5.62 -9.67
CA PRO A 215 -23.52 6.39 -8.74
C PRO A 215 -22.92 7.76 -8.42
N ALA A 216 -21.62 7.84 -8.14
CA ALA A 216 -20.96 9.11 -7.83
C ALA A 216 -21.08 10.12 -8.98
N VAL A 217 -20.87 9.68 -10.22
CA VAL A 217 -21.05 10.51 -11.41
C VAL A 217 -22.50 10.98 -11.55
N LYS A 218 -23.47 10.08 -11.41
CA LYS A 218 -24.90 10.43 -11.50
C LYS A 218 -25.29 11.47 -10.44
N HIS A 219 -24.85 11.28 -9.19
CA HIS A 219 -25.10 12.23 -8.12
C HIS A 219 -24.40 13.58 -8.36
N ALA A 220 -23.17 13.58 -8.87
CA ALA A 220 -22.43 14.81 -9.14
C ALA A 220 -23.11 15.65 -10.24
N LEU A 221 -23.66 14.99 -11.26
CA LEU A 221 -24.44 15.64 -12.31
C LEU A 221 -25.77 16.18 -11.76
N ALA A 222 -26.50 15.40 -10.96
CA ALA A 222 -27.78 15.80 -10.39
C ALA A 222 -27.66 16.95 -9.38
N ASN A 223 -26.63 16.92 -8.53
CA ASN A 223 -26.46 17.83 -7.41
C ASN A 223 -25.58 19.04 -7.73
N GLY A 224 -24.95 19.08 -8.92
CA GLY A 224 -23.99 20.12 -9.28
C GLY A 224 -22.67 20.08 -8.50
N THR A 225 -22.39 18.99 -7.78
CA THR A 225 -21.15 18.77 -7.02
C THR A 225 -20.05 18.17 -7.90
N THR A 226 -18.85 17.93 -7.36
CA THR A 226 -17.77 17.22 -8.07
C THR A 226 -17.89 15.70 -7.88
N VAL A 227 -17.40 14.92 -8.84
CA VAL A 227 -17.39 13.44 -8.72
C VAL A 227 -16.52 13.01 -7.52
N HIS A 228 -15.42 13.71 -7.27
CA HIS A 228 -14.58 13.51 -6.08
C HIS A 228 -15.35 13.63 -4.77
N ASP A 229 -16.21 14.65 -4.64
CA ASP A 229 -16.97 14.87 -3.41
C ASP A 229 -18.06 13.82 -3.22
N GLU A 230 -18.68 13.34 -4.30
CA GLU A 230 -19.64 12.24 -4.21
C GLU A 230 -18.97 10.90 -3.88
N LEU A 231 -17.81 10.60 -4.46
CA LEU A 231 -17.04 9.39 -4.14
C LEU A 231 -16.69 9.31 -2.65
N LYS A 232 -16.32 10.44 -2.03
CA LYS A 232 -16.06 10.50 -0.58
C LYS A 232 -17.25 10.11 0.29
N LYS A 233 -18.48 10.32 -0.20
CA LYS A 233 -19.71 9.99 0.56
C LYS A 233 -20.02 8.50 0.54
N LEU A 234 -19.56 7.77 -0.48
CA LEU A 234 -19.91 6.37 -0.69
C LEU A 234 -19.21 5.39 0.27
N LYS A 235 -18.30 5.86 1.15
CA LYS A 235 -17.49 5.03 2.06
C LYS A 235 -16.79 3.85 1.35
N GLY A 236 -16.53 4.00 0.05
CA GLY A 236 -15.90 3.01 -0.80
C GLY A 236 -14.42 2.83 -0.49
N GLN A 237 -13.83 1.77 -1.04
CA GLN A 237 -12.41 1.53 -0.90
C GLN A 237 -11.58 2.41 -1.84
N ARG A 238 -10.33 2.70 -1.47
CA ARG A 238 -9.38 3.29 -2.42
C ARG A 238 -8.92 2.23 -3.42
N TRP A 239 -9.01 2.56 -4.70
CA TRP A 239 -8.65 1.65 -5.79
C TRP A 239 -7.16 1.60 -6.12
N THR A 240 -6.31 2.35 -5.40
CA THR A 240 -4.85 2.46 -5.64
C THR A 240 -4.18 1.10 -5.76
N LYS A 241 -4.40 0.19 -4.79
CA LYS A 241 -3.79 -1.15 -4.79
C LYS A 241 -4.17 -1.95 -6.04
N TYR A 242 -5.46 -2.07 -6.32
CA TYR A 242 -5.98 -2.92 -7.37
C TYR A 242 -5.71 -2.36 -8.77
N SER A 243 -5.81 -1.03 -8.94
CA SER A 243 -5.45 -0.35 -10.19
C SER A 243 -3.95 -0.51 -10.51
N ALA A 244 -3.09 -0.39 -9.50
CA ALA A 244 -1.65 -0.62 -9.65
C ALA A 244 -1.33 -2.09 -10.00
N GLN A 245 -2.01 -3.06 -9.37
CA GLN A 245 -1.88 -4.48 -9.70
C GLN A 245 -2.26 -4.77 -11.15
N ALA A 246 -3.41 -4.27 -11.61
CA ALA A 246 -3.87 -4.46 -12.99
C ALA A 246 -2.87 -3.87 -14.00
N LYS A 247 -2.43 -2.63 -13.78
CA LYS A 247 -1.45 -1.96 -14.65
C LYS A 247 -0.12 -2.69 -14.67
N LEU A 248 0.39 -3.09 -13.52
CA LEU A 248 1.66 -3.83 -13.39
C LEU A 248 1.60 -5.17 -14.14
N PHE A 249 0.56 -5.96 -13.88
CA PHE A 249 0.42 -7.28 -14.49
C PHE A 249 0.26 -7.18 -16.01
N CYS A 250 -0.71 -6.39 -16.49
CA CYS A 250 -1.04 -6.34 -17.90
C CYS A 250 0.08 -5.71 -18.74
N SER A 251 0.76 -4.68 -18.25
CA SER A 251 1.89 -4.08 -18.99
C SER A 251 3.08 -5.03 -19.14
N ASN A 252 3.37 -5.87 -18.13
CA ASN A 252 4.40 -6.91 -18.26
C ASN A 252 3.98 -8.00 -19.22
N VAL A 253 2.72 -8.47 -19.14
CA VAL A 253 2.17 -9.46 -20.08
C VAL A 253 2.22 -8.95 -21.51
N ALA A 254 1.85 -7.69 -21.77
CA ALA A 254 1.90 -7.12 -23.11
C ALA A 254 3.31 -7.08 -23.70
N MET A 255 4.31 -6.70 -22.90
CA MET A 255 5.69 -6.69 -23.34
C MET A 255 6.21 -8.11 -23.61
N GLU A 256 5.94 -9.05 -22.71
CA GLU A 256 6.33 -10.46 -22.87
C GLU A 256 5.68 -11.08 -24.11
N VAL A 257 4.37 -10.96 -24.26
CA VAL A 257 3.62 -11.52 -25.40
C VAL A 257 4.11 -10.93 -26.70
N ALA A 258 4.30 -9.61 -26.79
CA ALA A 258 4.74 -8.98 -28.03
C ALA A 258 6.19 -9.37 -28.41
N ASP A 259 7.10 -9.47 -27.42
CA ASP A 259 8.49 -9.91 -27.62
C ASP A 259 8.57 -11.37 -28.08
N GLU A 260 7.85 -12.27 -27.40
CA GLU A 260 7.78 -13.68 -27.76
C GLU A 260 7.12 -13.87 -29.14
N CYS A 261 6.08 -13.11 -29.47
CA CYS A 261 5.47 -13.12 -30.80
C CYS A 261 6.47 -12.72 -31.91
N VAL A 262 7.29 -11.69 -31.68
CA VAL A 262 8.38 -11.34 -32.61
C VAL A 262 9.35 -12.51 -32.79
N THR A 263 9.73 -13.15 -31.68
CA THR A 263 10.64 -14.31 -31.70
C THR A 263 10.03 -15.50 -32.45
N LEU A 264 8.77 -15.84 -32.21
CA LEU A 264 8.04 -16.93 -32.86
C LEU A 264 7.95 -16.76 -34.38
N CYS A 265 7.75 -15.52 -34.85
CA CYS A 265 7.69 -15.21 -36.27
C CYS A 265 9.07 -15.04 -36.92
N GLY A 266 10.13 -14.85 -36.13
CA GLY A 266 11.50 -14.72 -36.57
C GLY A 266 11.78 -13.41 -37.31
N GLY A 267 12.75 -13.43 -38.24
CA GLY A 267 13.26 -12.21 -38.90
C GLY A 267 12.22 -11.35 -39.60
N ILE A 268 11.12 -11.93 -40.11
CA ILE A 268 10.05 -11.14 -40.75
C ILE A 268 9.37 -10.20 -39.76
N ALA A 269 9.23 -10.63 -38.50
CA ALA A 269 8.58 -9.84 -37.47
C ALA A 269 9.45 -8.70 -36.95
N TYR A 270 10.73 -8.66 -37.32
CA TYR A 270 11.63 -7.53 -37.07
C TYR A 270 11.52 -6.44 -38.15
N MET A 271 10.89 -6.74 -39.30
CA MET A 271 10.72 -5.81 -40.40
C MET A 271 9.49 -4.94 -40.18
N ARG A 272 9.57 -3.65 -40.55
CA ARG A 272 8.46 -2.68 -40.36
C ARG A 272 7.22 -2.98 -41.19
N ASP A 273 7.37 -3.75 -42.26
CA ASP A 273 6.26 -4.16 -43.13
C ASP A 273 5.45 -5.30 -42.50
N PHE A 274 5.92 -5.86 -41.37
CA PHE A 274 5.19 -6.83 -40.57
C PHE A 274 4.75 -6.19 -39.23
N PRO A 275 3.46 -6.27 -38.85
CA PRO A 275 2.93 -5.45 -37.76
C PRO A 275 3.45 -5.79 -36.35
N LEU A 276 4.15 -6.92 -36.16
CA LEU A 276 4.61 -7.37 -34.83
C LEU A 276 5.63 -6.45 -34.17
N GLU A 277 6.61 -5.92 -34.92
CA GLU A 277 7.59 -4.99 -34.35
C GLU A 277 6.92 -3.74 -33.76
N LYS A 278 5.80 -3.30 -34.38
CA LYS A 278 4.99 -2.20 -33.85
C LYS A 278 4.36 -2.56 -32.51
N TYR A 279 3.73 -3.74 -32.37
CA TYR A 279 3.14 -4.15 -31.09
C TYR A 279 4.20 -4.19 -29.98
N MET A 280 5.38 -4.72 -30.26
CA MET A 280 6.49 -4.77 -29.29
C MET A 280 6.96 -3.36 -28.87
N ARG A 281 7.19 -2.46 -29.83
CA ARG A 281 7.57 -1.07 -29.55
C ARG A 281 6.50 -0.32 -28.76
N ASP A 282 5.23 -0.56 -29.08
CA ASP A 282 4.09 0.12 -28.45
C ASP A 282 3.81 -0.45 -27.06
N ALA A 283 4.04 -1.76 -26.83
CA ALA A 283 3.91 -2.39 -25.52
C ALA A 283 4.83 -1.75 -24.47
N LYS A 284 6.05 -1.37 -24.88
CA LYS A 284 7.08 -0.91 -23.93
C LYS A 284 6.66 0.30 -23.10
N VAL A 285 5.96 1.26 -23.71
CA VAL A 285 5.54 2.49 -23.01
C VAL A 285 4.55 2.20 -21.89
N THR A 286 3.80 1.09 -21.99
CA THR A 286 2.83 0.70 -20.96
C THR A 286 3.48 0.38 -19.62
N GLN A 287 4.75 -0.04 -19.62
CA GLN A 287 5.53 -0.27 -18.41
C GLN A 287 6.04 1.04 -17.76
N ILE A 288 5.98 2.17 -18.46
CA ILE A 288 6.66 3.43 -18.09
C ILE A 288 5.66 4.48 -17.61
N TYR A 289 4.70 4.89 -18.44
CA TYR A 289 3.75 5.95 -18.11
C TYR A 289 2.75 5.52 -17.00
N GLU A 290 1.94 6.47 -16.51
CA GLU A 290 0.96 6.24 -15.42
C GLU A 290 1.64 5.67 -14.14
N GLY A 291 2.91 6.02 -13.95
CA GLY A 291 3.83 5.46 -12.97
C GLY A 291 4.50 4.18 -13.46
N THR A 292 5.83 4.13 -13.40
CA THR A 292 6.59 2.95 -13.87
C THR A 292 6.19 1.68 -13.14
N VAL A 293 6.46 0.50 -13.71
CA VAL A 293 6.22 -0.79 -13.04
C VAL A 293 6.89 -0.89 -11.67
N HIS A 294 7.96 -0.14 -11.40
CA HIS A 294 8.61 -0.10 -10.08
C HIS A 294 7.84 0.77 -9.09
N ILE A 295 7.32 1.91 -9.55
CA ILE A 295 6.40 2.73 -8.75
C ILE A 295 5.12 1.96 -8.43
N GLN A 296 4.55 1.20 -9.37
CA GLN A 296 3.39 0.36 -9.06
C GLN A 296 3.67 -0.65 -7.94
N LYS A 297 4.85 -1.27 -7.92
CA LYS A 297 5.25 -2.18 -6.84
C LYS A 297 5.30 -1.45 -5.49
N ASN A 298 5.79 -0.21 -5.45
CA ASN A 298 5.81 0.59 -4.23
C ASN A 298 4.39 0.93 -3.74
N GLU A 299 3.48 1.31 -4.66
CA GLU A 299 2.07 1.58 -4.33
C GLU A 299 1.37 0.34 -3.76
N ILE A 300 1.57 -0.82 -4.40
CA ILE A 300 1.01 -2.10 -3.95
C ILE A 300 1.56 -2.45 -2.56
N LEU A 301 2.88 -2.39 -2.37
CA LEU A 301 3.51 -2.70 -1.08
C LEU A 301 3.00 -1.77 0.03
N THR A 302 2.93 -0.47 -0.24
CA THR A 302 2.44 0.52 0.72
C THR A 302 0.99 0.25 1.13
N ALA A 303 0.14 -0.11 0.16
CA ALA A 303 -1.24 -0.47 0.44
C ALA A 303 -1.36 -1.76 1.27
N LEU A 304 -0.59 -2.80 0.91
CA LEU A 304 -0.57 -4.06 1.66
C LEU A 304 -0.07 -3.87 3.09
N ILE A 305 1.00 -3.10 3.32
CA ILE A 305 1.49 -2.80 4.67
C ILE A 305 0.38 -2.19 5.53
N LYS A 306 -0.37 -1.21 4.98
CA LYS A 306 -1.48 -0.58 5.70
C LYS A 306 -2.61 -1.56 6.03
N GLU A 307 -3.03 -2.36 5.04
CA GLU A 307 -4.09 -3.35 5.19
C GLU A 307 -3.75 -4.39 6.26
N TYR A 308 -2.52 -4.92 6.24
CA TYR A 308 -2.07 -5.90 7.23
C TYR A 308 -1.75 -5.28 8.59
N ALA A 309 -1.38 -3.99 8.65
CA ALA A 309 -1.27 -3.27 9.91
C ALA A 309 -2.65 -2.97 10.55
N THR A 310 -3.71 -2.87 9.75
CA THR A 310 -5.09 -2.73 10.26
C THR A 310 -5.75 -4.08 10.59
N ALA A 311 -5.36 -5.16 9.89
CA ALA A 311 -5.86 -6.52 10.11
C ALA A 311 -5.13 -7.24 11.25
N ALA A 312 -3.85 -6.93 11.47
CA ALA A 312 -3.24 -7.14 12.76
C ALA A 312 -3.88 -6.14 13.71
N SER A 313 -4.80 -6.59 14.57
CA SER A 313 -5.15 -5.79 15.75
C SER A 313 -3.83 -5.29 16.34
N PRO A 314 -3.66 -3.98 16.64
CA PRO A 314 -2.72 -3.65 17.67
C PRO A 314 -3.13 -4.55 18.84
N VAL A 315 -2.19 -5.28 19.44
CA VAL A 315 -2.41 -5.71 20.81
C VAL A 315 -2.80 -4.42 21.51
N ALA A 316 -4.09 -4.23 21.76
CA ALA A 316 -4.58 -3.07 22.45
C ALA A 316 -3.85 -3.15 23.77
N SER A 317 -2.89 -2.24 23.99
CA SER A 317 -2.39 -2.00 25.33
C SER A 317 -3.66 -1.75 26.14
N ALA A 318 -3.97 -2.69 27.05
CA ALA A 318 -5.09 -2.50 27.94
C ALA A 318 -4.94 -1.12 28.58
N PRO A 319 -6.04 -0.40 28.84
CA PRO A 319 -5.95 0.88 29.53
C PRO A 319 -5.10 0.69 30.78
N ALA A 320 -4.15 1.60 30.99
CA ALA A 320 -3.22 1.51 32.11
C ALA A 320 -3.99 1.23 33.41
N PRO A 321 -3.52 0.31 34.26
CA PRO A 321 -4.18 0.02 35.52
C PRO A 321 -4.39 1.31 36.33
N LYS A 322 -5.51 1.41 37.06
CA LYS A 322 -5.82 2.56 37.91
C LYS A 322 -4.85 2.73 39.09
N ALA A 323 -4.07 1.69 39.41
CA ALA A 323 -3.08 1.69 40.49
C ALA A 323 -1.86 2.55 40.12
N ALA A 324 -1.48 3.48 40.99
CA ALA A 324 -0.38 4.41 40.76
C ALA A 324 1.01 3.74 40.95
N THR A 325 1.07 2.64 41.69
CA THR A 325 2.32 1.90 41.96
C THR A 325 2.18 0.38 41.75
N LEU A 326 3.30 -0.32 41.59
CA LEU A 326 3.34 -1.78 41.47
C LEU A 326 2.81 -2.44 42.75
N GLU A 327 3.16 -1.91 43.93
CA GLU A 327 2.70 -2.43 45.21
C GLU A 327 1.16 -2.35 45.35
N GLU A 328 0.53 -1.25 44.93
CA GLU A 328 -0.93 -1.10 44.92
C GLU A 328 -1.61 -2.12 44.01
N LEU A 329 -1.06 -2.35 42.81
CA LEU A 329 -1.56 -3.36 41.88
C LEU A 329 -1.51 -4.76 42.51
N LEU A 330 -0.37 -5.13 43.10
CA LEU A 330 -0.18 -6.46 43.68
C LEU A 330 -1.11 -6.69 44.89
N ARG A 331 -1.35 -5.66 45.72
CA ARG A 331 -2.34 -5.72 46.81
C ARG A 331 -3.78 -5.86 46.31
N GLU A 332 -4.15 -5.20 45.22
CA GLU A 332 -5.48 -5.34 44.60
C GLU A 332 -5.75 -6.78 44.16
N TYR A 333 -4.77 -7.43 43.51
CA TYR A 333 -4.87 -8.83 43.10
C TYR A 333 -4.88 -9.77 44.31
N HIS A 334 -4.05 -9.53 45.33
CA HIS A 334 -4.08 -10.30 46.58
C HIS A 334 -5.45 -10.24 47.28
N HIS A 335 -6.03 -9.04 47.43
CA HIS A 335 -7.34 -8.86 48.05
C HIS A 335 -8.48 -9.54 47.27
N LYS A 336 -8.46 -9.45 45.94
CA LYS A 336 -9.43 -10.14 45.07
C LYS A 336 -9.39 -11.66 45.25
N HIS A 337 -8.20 -12.23 45.42
CA HIS A 337 -8.03 -13.69 45.57
C HIS A 337 -8.25 -14.19 47.01
N THR A 338 -7.99 -13.38 48.04
CA THR A 338 -8.26 -13.76 49.45
C THR A 338 -9.73 -13.61 49.85
N SER A 339 -10.50 -12.74 49.19
CA SER A 339 -11.93 -12.54 49.44
C SER A 339 -12.83 -13.55 48.71
N SER A 340 -12.35 -14.14 47.62
CA SER A 340 -12.94 -15.36 47.05
C SER A 340 -12.36 -16.59 47.76
N ALA A 341 -13.18 -17.42 48.40
CA ALA A 341 -12.72 -18.67 49.03
C ALA A 341 -12.30 -19.75 47.99
N GLN A 342 -11.31 -19.44 47.15
CA GLN A 342 -10.69 -20.36 46.19
C GLN A 342 -9.20 -20.45 46.47
N THR A 343 -8.82 -21.42 47.31
CA THR A 343 -7.44 -21.93 47.31
C THR A 343 -7.21 -22.61 45.96
N VAL A 344 -6.53 -21.93 45.05
CA VAL A 344 -6.10 -22.55 43.79
C VAL A 344 -5.12 -23.67 44.15
N LYS A 345 -5.53 -24.93 43.95
CA LYS A 345 -4.66 -26.10 44.16
C LYS A 345 -3.42 -25.95 43.28
N SER A 346 -2.25 -26.18 43.85
CA SER A 346 -0.91 -26.11 43.23
C SER A 346 -0.68 -27.05 42.03
N ASN A 347 -1.70 -27.72 41.50
CA ASN A 347 -1.68 -28.64 40.36
C ASN A 347 -2.73 -28.32 39.27
N ALA A 348 -3.29 -27.11 39.25
CA ALA A 348 -4.22 -26.67 38.21
C ALA A 348 -3.53 -26.45 36.85
N ASP A 349 -4.30 -26.61 35.76
CA ASP A 349 -3.89 -26.29 34.40
C ASP A 349 -3.52 -24.80 34.28
N LEU A 350 -2.34 -24.51 33.71
CA LEU A 350 -1.86 -23.15 33.46
C LEU A 350 -2.80 -22.34 32.54
N SER A 351 -3.60 -23.02 31.68
CA SER A 351 -4.54 -22.35 30.78
C SER A 351 -5.63 -21.56 31.52
N GLN A 352 -5.93 -21.93 32.76
CA GLN A 352 -6.96 -21.32 33.60
C GLN A 352 -6.39 -20.35 34.65
N ALA A 353 -5.08 -20.13 34.66
CA ALA A 353 -4.46 -19.25 35.66
C ALA A 353 -4.78 -17.78 35.36
N GLU A 354 -5.42 -17.08 36.31
CA GLU A 354 -5.65 -15.64 36.20
C GLU A 354 -4.38 -14.83 36.46
N VAL A 355 -3.46 -15.36 37.26
CA VAL A 355 -2.15 -14.78 37.55
C VAL A 355 -1.06 -15.80 37.25
N ILE A 356 -0.05 -15.40 36.48
CA ILE A 356 1.13 -16.23 36.21
C ILE A 356 2.40 -15.49 36.65
N VAL A 357 3.23 -16.18 37.43
CA VAL A 357 4.60 -15.75 37.76
C VAL A 357 5.58 -16.65 37.00
N ALA A 358 6.21 -16.12 35.96
CA ALA A 358 6.99 -16.87 35.01
C ALA A 358 8.50 -16.63 35.16
N GLY A 359 9.27 -17.72 35.26
CA GLY A 359 10.73 -17.69 35.34
C GLY A 359 11.45 -17.99 34.02
N GLY A 360 12.45 -17.17 33.69
CA GLY A 360 13.35 -17.34 32.55
C GLY A 360 14.73 -17.87 32.92
N ARG A 361 15.65 -17.93 31.94
CA ARG A 361 17.07 -18.29 32.19
C ARG A 361 17.75 -17.37 33.21
N GLY A 362 17.31 -16.12 33.30
CA GLY A 362 17.81 -15.15 34.27
C GLY A 362 17.50 -15.51 35.73
N VAL A 363 16.67 -16.53 35.98
CA VAL A 363 16.47 -17.07 37.33
C VAL A 363 17.72 -17.75 37.88
N SER A 364 18.62 -18.21 37.00
CA SER A 364 19.98 -18.68 37.30
C SER A 364 20.15 -19.94 38.15
N LYS A 365 19.23 -20.28 39.07
CA LYS A 365 19.26 -21.53 39.87
C LYS A 365 17.86 -22.00 40.27
N LYS A 366 17.70 -23.30 40.57
CA LYS A 366 16.39 -23.94 40.85
C LYS A 366 15.70 -23.34 42.07
N GLU A 367 16.45 -22.94 43.08
CA GLU A 367 15.95 -22.31 44.32
C GLU A 367 15.26 -20.96 44.04
N GLY A 368 15.56 -20.32 42.91
CA GLY A 368 14.82 -19.13 42.47
C GLY A 368 13.33 -19.40 42.25
N PHE A 369 12.95 -20.63 41.90
CA PHE A 369 11.54 -20.98 41.71
C PHE A 369 10.77 -21.07 43.03
N GLU A 370 11.43 -21.30 44.17
CA GLU A 370 10.80 -21.19 45.48
C GLU A 370 10.37 -19.75 45.79
N LEU A 371 11.18 -18.78 45.37
CA LEU A 371 10.89 -17.36 45.53
C LEU A 371 9.74 -16.91 44.61
N LEU A 372 9.74 -17.39 43.37
CA LEU A 372 8.64 -17.16 42.42
C LEU A 372 7.35 -17.83 42.91
N GLN A 373 7.44 -19.00 43.55
CA GLN A 373 6.29 -19.69 44.14
C GLN A 373 5.70 -18.88 45.29
N LYS A 374 6.51 -18.33 46.20
CA LYS A 374 6.00 -17.45 47.27
C LYS A 374 5.24 -16.24 46.72
N LEU A 375 5.73 -15.63 45.65
CA LEU A 375 5.04 -14.52 44.99
C LEU A 375 3.75 -14.96 44.30
N ALA A 376 3.76 -16.11 43.62
CA ALA A 376 2.57 -16.69 43.02
C ALA A 376 1.51 -17.01 44.09
N ASP A 377 1.90 -17.65 45.19
CA ASP A 377 1.02 -18.02 46.29
C ASP A 377 0.39 -16.78 46.94
N TYR A 378 1.19 -15.73 47.18
CA TYR A 378 0.68 -14.45 47.67
C TYR A 378 -0.39 -13.88 46.73
N LEU A 379 -0.20 -13.99 45.41
CA LEU A 379 -1.15 -13.44 44.43
C LEU A 379 -2.29 -14.38 44.06
N GLY A 380 -2.40 -15.58 44.65
CA GLY A 380 -3.35 -16.61 44.21
C GLY A 380 -3.09 -17.13 42.78
N GLY A 381 -1.86 -16.99 42.30
CA GLY A 381 -1.41 -17.32 40.95
C GLY A 381 -0.69 -18.66 40.83
N GLN A 382 -0.14 -18.92 39.64
CA GLN A 382 0.63 -20.12 39.36
C GLN A 382 2.03 -19.78 38.82
N VAL A 383 3.00 -20.63 39.14
CA VAL A 383 4.35 -20.52 38.61
C VAL A 383 4.44 -21.18 37.24
N ALA A 384 5.14 -20.51 36.33
CA ALA A 384 5.44 -21.03 35.00
C ALA A 384 6.93 -20.87 34.66
N ALA A 385 7.40 -21.58 33.63
CA ALA A 385 8.78 -21.49 33.19
C ALA A 385 8.92 -21.52 31.67
N THR A 386 9.95 -20.82 31.18
CA THR A 386 10.35 -20.89 29.77
C THR A 386 10.97 -22.24 29.41
N GLN A 387 10.92 -22.64 28.13
CA GLN A 387 11.53 -23.90 27.64
C GLN A 387 12.96 -24.16 28.17
N PRO A 388 13.90 -23.20 28.17
CA PRO A 388 15.26 -23.45 28.67
C PRO A 388 15.31 -23.87 30.15
N VAL A 389 14.40 -23.36 30.98
CA VAL A 389 14.33 -23.71 32.41
C VAL A 389 13.75 -25.12 32.60
N VAL A 390 12.69 -25.44 31.86
CA VAL A 390 12.09 -26.79 31.89
C VAL A 390 13.09 -27.83 31.39
N ASN A 391 13.86 -27.52 30.34
CA ASN A 391 14.92 -28.39 29.83
C ASN A 391 16.03 -28.65 30.87
N ASN A 392 16.26 -27.72 31.80
CA ASN A 392 17.21 -27.89 32.90
C ASN A 392 16.63 -28.72 34.07
N GLY A 393 15.38 -29.19 33.98
CA GLY A 393 14.73 -30.02 35.01
C GLY A 393 14.34 -29.25 36.27
N TRP A 394 14.22 -27.92 36.20
CA TRP A 394 13.89 -27.10 37.37
C TRP A 394 12.40 -27.08 37.68
N LEU A 395 11.55 -27.19 36.67
CA LEU A 395 10.10 -27.38 36.77
C LEU A 395 9.63 -28.46 35.79
N ASP A 396 8.48 -29.05 36.08
CA ASP A 396 7.80 -30.02 35.22
C ASP A 396 7.39 -29.41 33.87
N VAL A 397 7.32 -30.25 32.82
CA VAL A 397 6.94 -29.83 31.46
C VAL A 397 5.53 -29.25 31.39
N SER A 398 4.63 -29.66 32.30
CA SER A 398 3.30 -29.05 32.43
C SER A 398 3.34 -27.56 32.80
N ARG A 399 4.46 -27.07 33.35
CA ARG A 399 4.66 -25.66 33.72
C ARG A 399 5.27 -24.81 32.60
N GLN A 400 5.45 -25.39 31.42
CA GLN A 400 6.11 -24.72 30.32
C GLN A 400 5.20 -23.72 29.60
N ILE A 401 5.73 -22.52 29.33
CA ILE A 401 5.08 -21.47 28.53
C ILE A 401 5.87 -21.16 27.24
N GLY A 402 5.19 -20.56 26.26
CA GLY A 402 5.78 -20.20 24.96
C GLY A 402 5.86 -21.37 23.97
N VAL A 403 4.97 -22.37 24.10
CA VAL A 403 4.87 -23.52 23.19
C VAL A 403 3.79 -23.27 22.15
N THR A 404 4.10 -23.49 20.88
CA THR A 404 3.13 -23.44 19.78
C THR A 404 1.93 -24.35 20.08
N GLY A 405 0.72 -23.80 20.10
CA GLY A 405 -0.53 -24.54 20.38
C GLY A 405 -0.99 -24.57 21.85
N LYS A 406 -0.18 -24.10 22.81
CA LYS A 406 -0.59 -23.90 24.22
C LYS A 406 -0.48 -22.42 24.59
N THR A 407 -1.58 -21.69 24.45
CA THR A 407 -1.63 -20.25 24.79
C THR A 407 -2.26 -20.07 26.16
N VAL A 408 -1.59 -19.34 27.05
CA VAL A 408 -2.13 -18.90 28.34
C VAL A 408 -2.54 -17.42 28.23
N LYS A 409 -3.61 -17.02 28.94
CA LYS A 409 -4.13 -15.64 28.92
C LYS A 409 -4.39 -15.12 30.34
N PRO A 410 -3.36 -15.02 31.20
CA PRO A 410 -3.58 -14.51 32.55
C PRO A 410 -3.90 -13.02 32.51
N LYS A 411 -4.70 -12.56 33.48
CA LYS A 411 -5.00 -11.14 33.70
C LYS A 411 -3.77 -10.37 34.19
N LEU A 412 -2.90 -11.03 34.96
CA LEU A 412 -1.61 -10.50 35.40
C LEU A 412 -0.49 -11.49 35.07
N TYR A 413 0.52 -11.01 34.35
CA TYR A 413 1.71 -11.77 34.02
C TYR A 413 2.96 -11.13 34.64
N ILE A 414 3.70 -11.85 35.47
CA ILE A 414 4.97 -11.39 36.07
C ILE A 414 6.13 -12.17 35.45
N ALA A 415 6.98 -11.49 34.69
CA ALA A 415 8.15 -12.02 34.01
C ALA A 415 9.42 -11.82 34.86
N CYS A 416 9.95 -12.89 35.45
CA CYS A 416 11.16 -12.86 36.26
C CYS A 416 12.35 -13.44 35.48
N GLY A 417 13.34 -12.60 35.13
CA GLY A 417 14.55 -13.05 34.43
C GLY A 417 14.32 -13.60 33.01
N ILE A 418 13.26 -13.13 32.33
CA ILE A 418 12.93 -13.48 30.94
C ILE A 418 13.46 -12.38 30.01
N SER A 419 14.12 -12.72 28.91
CA SER A 419 14.68 -11.72 27.97
C SER A 419 13.64 -11.08 27.05
N GLY A 420 12.61 -11.83 26.64
CA GLY A 420 11.57 -11.33 25.73
C GLY A 420 11.85 -11.55 24.23
N GLN A 421 12.76 -12.46 23.87
CA GLN A 421 12.91 -12.90 22.47
C GLN A 421 11.64 -13.61 21.96
N THR A 422 11.45 -13.63 20.63
CA THR A 422 10.21 -13.90 19.86
C THR A 422 9.37 -15.12 20.30
N HIS A 423 9.97 -16.12 20.93
CA HIS A 423 9.27 -17.32 21.42
C HIS A 423 8.61 -17.12 22.80
N HIS A 424 9.08 -16.16 23.60
CA HIS A 424 8.54 -15.86 24.93
C HIS A 424 7.31 -14.94 24.87
N THR A 425 7.24 -14.07 23.85
CA THR A 425 6.17 -13.08 23.69
C THR A 425 4.81 -13.71 23.35
N ALA A 426 4.78 -14.91 22.77
CA ALA A 426 3.54 -15.64 22.47
C ALA A 426 2.75 -16.06 23.73
N GLY A 427 3.42 -16.26 24.87
CA GLY A 427 2.77 -16.53 26.16
C GLY A 427 2.32 -15.27 26.90
N ILE A 428 2.77 -14.10 26.45
CA ILE A 428 2.52 -12.78 27.07
C ILE A 428 1.46 -12.00 26.27
N SER A 429 1.30 -12.30 24.98
CA SER A 429 0.45 -11.56 24.03
C SER A 429 -1.05 -11.50 24.37
N GLY A 430 -1.52 -12.27 25.36
CA GLY A 430 -2.91 -12.26 25.83
C GLY A 430 -3.14 -11.56 27.16
N SER A 431 -2.09 -11.07 27.83
CA SER A 431 -2.18 -10.50 29.18
C SER A 431 -2.32 -8.98 29.15
N PRO A 432 -3.35 -8.42 29.79
CA PRO A 432 -3.55 -6.97 29.81
C PRO A 432 -2.51 -6.24 30.66
N ILE A 433 -1.95 -6.90 31.68
CA ILE A 433 -0.95 -6.32 32.58
C ILE A 433 0.28 -7.23 32.63
N VAL A 434 1.45 -6.65 32.35
CA VAL A 434 2.74 -7.34 32.37
C VAL A 434 3.69 -6.63 33.34
N VAL A 435 4.22 -7.34 34.32
CA VAL A 435 5.30 -6.87 35.20
C VAL A 435 6.58 -7.56 34.77
N ALA A 436 7.67 -6.83 34.57
CA ALA A 436 8.97 -7.41 34.26
C ALA A 436 9.98 -7.10 35.38
N ILE A 437 10.65 -8.13 35.89
CA ILE A 437 11.75 -8.03 36.85
C ILE A 437 13.00 -8.61 36.17
N ASN A 438 13.97 -7.75 35.84
CA ASN A 438 15.17 -8.17 35.14
C ASN A 438 16.40 -7.35 35.56
N LYS A 439 17.56 -8.01 35.62
CA LYS A 439 18.87 -7.37 35.86
C LYS A 439 19.34 -6.55 34.65
N ASP A 440 18.92 -6.96 33.45
CA ASP A 440 19.24 -6.24 32.22
C ASP A 440 18.11 -5.25 31.90
N PRO A 441 18.32 -3.93 32.08
CA PRO A 441 17.30 -2.92 31.77
C PRO A 441 17.01 -2.84 30.27
N ASN A 442 17.91 -3.35 29.41
CA ASN A 442 17.74 -3.33 27.96
C ASN A 442 17.04 -4.58 27.41
N ALA A 443 16.70 -5.55 28.27
CA ALA A 443 16.00 -6.74 27.84
C ALA A 443 14.68 -6.39 27.12
N PRO A 444 14.38 -6.96 25.94
CA PRO A 444 13.15 -6.68 25.19
C PRO A 444 11.86 -6.70 26.04
N ILE A 445 11.76 -7.58 27.04
CA ILE A 445 10.60 -7.65 27.94
C ILE A 445 10.37 -6.35 28.72
N MET A 446 11.44 -5.62 29.06
CA MET A 446 11.37 -4.39 29.88
C MET A 446 10.65 -3.28 29.13
N LYS A 447 10.78 -3.24 27.80
CA LYS A 447 10.08 -2.28 26.92
C LYS A 447 8.61 -2.62 26.69
N MET A 448 8.22 -3.87 26.93
CA MET A 448 6.87 -4.37 26.71
C MET A 448 6.04 -4.41 27.99
N ALA A 449 6.67 -4.24 29.16
CA ALA A 449 6.02 -4.36 30.45
C ALA A 449 5.20 -3.11 30.81
N THR A 450 4.06 -3.31 31.46
CA THR A 450 3.29 -2.26 32.13
C THR A 450 4.07 -1.68 33.32
N TYR A 451 4.76 -2.54 34.07
CA TYR A 451 5.69 -2.16 35.14
C TYR A 451 7.02 -2.85 34.92
N ALA A 452 8.10 -2.07 34.83
CA ALA A 452 9.46 -2.58 34.66
C ALA A 452 10.27 -2.30 35.92
N VAL A 453 10.83 -3.36 36.52
CA VAL A 453 11.66 -3.31 37.71
C VAL A 453 13.06 -3.79 37.36
N GLU A 454 14.01 -2.86 37.36
CA GLU A 454 15.42 -3.14 37.17
C GLU A 454 16.01 -3.67 38.47
N GLY A 455 16.55 -4.89 38.45
CA GLY A 455 17.22 -5.47 39.62
C GLY A 455 17.29 -6.99 39.62
N ASP A 456 18.06 -7.51 40.57
CA ASP A 456 18.10 -8.94 40.85
C ASP A 456 16.78 -9.40 41.47
N LEU A 457 16.16 -10.44 40.92
CA LEU A 457 14.94 -11.02 41.50
C LEU A 457 15.13 -11.47 42.95
N TYR A 458 16.35 -11.89 43.34
CA TYR A 458 16.69 -12.30 44.69
C TYR A 458 16.69 -11.13 45.69
N ASP A 459 16.84 -9.89 45.21
CA ASP A 459 16.72 -8.69 46.04
C ASP A 459 15.33 -8.08 45.93
N VAL A 460 14.76 -8.09 44.72
CA VAL A 460 13.51 -7.42 44.38
C VAL A 460 12.31 -8.15 44.96
N ILE A 461 12.18 -9.47 44.76
CA ILE A 461 10.97 -10.20 45.17
C ILE A 461 10.82 -10.26 46.70
N PRO A 462 11.86 -10.51 47.51
CA PRO A 462 11.73 -10.47 48.96
C PRO A 462 11.31 -9.10 49.48
N LYS A 463 11.90 -8.01 48.95
CA LYS A 463 11.52 -6.63 49.32
C LYS A 463 10.09 -6.30 48.90
N LEU A 464 9.64 -6.79 47.75
CA LEU A 464 8.25 -6.66 47.33
C LEU A 464 7.33 -7.40 48.31
N LEU A 465 7.60 -8.67 48.62
CA LEU A 465 6.80 -9.44 49.57
C LEU A 465 6.77 -8.79 50.97
N GLU A 466 7.89 -8.28 51.46
CA GLU A 466 7.95 -7.58 52.77
C GLU A 466 7.08 -6.33 52.80
N LYS A 467 7.04 -5.54 51.71
CA LYS A 467 6.16 -4.37 51.60
C LYS A 467 4.68 -4.73 51.40
N LEU A 468 4.40 -5.96 50.97
CA LEU A 468 3.05 -6.44 50.63
C LEU A 468 2.35 -7.11 51.83
N HIS A 469 3.11 -7.55 52.82
CA HIS A 469 2.64 -7.86 54.18
C HIS A 469 2.51 -6.58 55.01
#